data_AF-L1K121-F1
#
_entry.id   AF-L1K121-F1
#
_cell.length_a   1.000
_cell.length_b   1.000
_cell.length_c   1.000
_cell.angle_alpha   90.00
_cell.angle_beta   90.00
_cell.angle_gamma   90.00
#
_symmetry.space_group_name_H-M   'P 1'
#
loop_
_entity.id
_entity.type
_entity.pdbx_description
1 polymer ?
#
loop_
_entity_poly.entity_id
_entity_poly.type
_entity_poly.pdbx_seq_one_letter_code
_entity_poly.pdbx_strand_id
1 'polypeptide(L)'
;MSLAFANIRLGLLAKTVQASRAFERSIPALYLGGSRLYTNATSPTPKEIVVEKVANLEPEDHPWLSQMPAAPKSLLPHERVLTLVVANAGAGKLKDVARDWKYVPKSCHPAGMEAILQLNCLVGFPKTINAFAAVQKVGVERTPEWQEEHSNEGNYFAVRGDAACEGGSPGGAFAERGCTGDEACSMIYGEKYQKLRARMAYLHPLLDRFMVEHAYGRVIGRAGCLPLRMRELCVVSVLSGQDVPMQLASHVQGALNVGATQEEVLAVLENSKLIWGEQTYKQAIEVAKTVFNQAPK
;
A
#
# COMPACT_ATOMS: atom_id res chain seq x y z
N MET A 1 -1.41 -18.75 -50.57
CA MET A 1 -1.46 -17.64 -49.59
C MET A 1 -0.86 -17.97 -48.21
N SER A 2 0.03 -18.97 -48.07
CA SER A 2 0.58 -19.37 -46.74
C SER A 2 2.04 -18.92 -46.50
N LEU A 3 2.85 -18.74 -47.54
CA LEU A 3 4.26 -18.35 -47.41
C LEU A 3 4.52 -16.84 -47.19
N ALA A 4 3.59 -15.97 -47.61
CA ALA A 4 3.75 -14.52 -47.49
C ALA A 4 3.61 -14.01 -46.04
N PHE A 5 2.80 -14.66 -45.20
CA PHE A 5 2.59 -14.27 -43.80
C PHE A 5 3.73 -14.70 -42.86
N ALA A 6 4.42 -15.80 -43.18
CA ALA A 6 5.57 -16.28 -42.41
C ALA A 6 6.79 -15.34 -42.52
N ASN A 7 7.04 -14.81 -43.72
CA ASN A 7 8.15 -13.87 -43.96
C ASN A 7 7.95 -12.51 -43.29
N ILE A 8 6.69 -12.06 -43.12
CA ILE A 8 6.37 -10.82 -42.41
C ILE A 8 6.60 -10.97 -40.89
N ARG A 9 6.30 -12.14 -40.30
CA ARG A 9 6.54 -12.40 -38.87
C ARG A 9 8.03 -12.54 -38.53
N LEU A 10 8.83 -13.19 -39.38
CA LEU A 10 10.28 -13.29 -39.21
C LEU A 10 10.99 -11.94 -39.38
N GLY A 11 10.53 -11.11 -40.33
CA GLY A 11 11.04 -9.76 -40.53
C GLY A 11 10.72 -8.79 -39.37
N LEU A 12 9.56 -8.94 -38.70
CA LEU A 12 9.22 -8.17 -37.50
C LEU A 12 10.08 -8.59 -36.31
N LEU A 13 10.23 -9.89 -36.05
CA LEU A 13 11.06 -10.42 -34.96
C LEU A 13 12.53 -10.01 -35.09
N ALA A 14 13.09 -10.04 -36.29
CA ALA A 14 14.46 -9.58 -36.54
C ALA A 14 14.63 -8.08 -36.25
N LYS A 15 13.65 -7.24 -36.62
CA LYS A 15 13.64 -5.81 -36.31
C LYS A 15 13.45 -5.53 -34.81
N THR A 16 12.69 -6.35 -34.08
CA THR A 16 12.53 -6.20 -32.62
C THR A 16 13.81 -6.57 -31.86
N VAL A 17 14.53 -7.61 -32.29
CA VAL A 17 15.81 -8.01 -31.69
C VAL A 17 16.92 -7.00 -32.02
N GLN A 18 16.93 -6.43 -33.23
CA GLN A 18 17.89 -5.40 -33.62
C GLN A 18 17.61 -4.06 -32.93
N ALA A 19 16.34 -3.72 -32.68
CA ALA A 19 15.94 -2.58 -31.87
C ALA A 19 16.28 -2.75 -30.38
N SER A 20 16.18 -3.96 -29.81
CA SER A 20 16.59 -4.20 -28.41
C SER A 20 18.10 -4.05 -28.23
N ARG A 21 18.90 -4.54 -29.19
CA ARG A 21 20.38 -4.39 -29.18
C ARG A 21 20.84 -2.96 -29.46
N ALA A 22 20.05 -2.17 -30.20
CA ALA A 22 20.32 -0.75 -30.39
C ALA A 22 19.95 0.07 -29.15
N PHE A 23 18.87 -0.29 -28.44
CA PHE A 23 18.45 0.35 -27.20
C PHE A 23 19.43 0.10 -26.04
N GLU A 24 19.97 -1.12 -25.93
CA GLU A 24 21.04 -1.46 -24.96
C GLU A 24 22.29 -0.58 -25.11
N ARG A 25 22.56 -0.02 -26.30
CA ARG A 25 23.72 0.84 -26.56
C ARG A 25 23.46 2.33 -26.33
N SER A 26 22.20 2.74 -26.17
CA SER A 26 21.78 4.14 -26.04
C SER A 26 21.31 4.53 -24.64
N ILE A 27 21.37 3.61 -23.66
CA ILE A 27 21.20 3.96 -22.25
C ILE A 27 22.47 4.71 -21.80
N PRO A 28 22.38 5.97 -21.35
CA PRO A 28 23.53 6.66 -20.80
C PRO A 28 24.17 5.83 -19.69
N ALA A 29 25.49 5.68 -19.73
CA ALA A 29 26.30 4.92 -18.77
C ALA A 29 26.17 5.38 -17.29
N LEU A 30 25.33 6.39 -17.01
CA LEU A 30 24.89 6.79 -15.68
C LEU A 30 23.92 5.80 -15.01
N TYR A 31 23.37 4.82 -15.74
CA TYR A 31 22.39 3.85 -15.21
C TYR A 31 22.95 2.43 -14.93
N LEU A 32 24.23 2.19 -15.16
CA LEU A 32 24.91 0.91 -14.83
C LEU A 32 26.03 1.08 -13.77
N GLY A 33 26.03 2.20 -13.07
CA GLY A 33 27.00 2.50 -12.02
C GLY A 33 26.50 2.09 -10.63
N GLY A 34 26.99 0.95 -10.13
CA GLY A 34 27.07 0.72 -8.69
C GLY A 34 26.19 -0.39 -8.14
N SER A 35 26.45 -1.63 -8.54
CA SER A 35 26.39 -2.75 -7.61
C SER A 35 27.44 -2.53 -6.50
N ARG A 36 27.17 -1.61 -5.57
CA ARG A 36 27.76 -1.64 -4.24
C ARG A 36 26.85 -2.52 -3.40
N LEU A 37 27.36 -3.70 -3.11
CA LEU A 37 26.92 -4.48 -1.96
C LEU A 37 26.91 -3.53 -0.75
N TYR A 38 25.72 -3.15 -0.29
CA TYR A 38 25.56 -2.52 1.01
C TYR A 38 25.77 -3.62 2.06
N THR A 39 27.03 -3.95 2.32
CA THR A 39 27.43 -4.70 3.50
C THR A 39 27.41 -3.75 4.68
N ASN A 40 26.68 -4.14 5.73
CA ASN A 40 26.68 -3.56 7.07
C ASN A 40 26.17 -2.12 7.22
N ALA A 41 24.88 -1.91 6.95
CA ALA A 41 24.10 -1.07 7.86
C ALA A 41 23.41 -2.04 8.83
N THR A 42 23.79 -2.02 10.10
CA THR A 42 22.98 -2.66 11.15
C THR A 42 21.59 -2.05 11.06
N SER A 43 20.62 -2.83 10.57
CA SER A 43 19.21 -2.45 10.60
C SER A 43 18.92 -1.97 12.02
N PRO A 44 18.33 -0.78 12.22
CA PRO A 44 17.84 -0.43 13.53
C PRO A 44 16.92 -1.56 13.97
N THR A 45 17.30 -2.27 15.03
CA THR A 45 16.45 -3.27 15.67
C THR A 45 15.08 -2.64 15.82
N PRO A 46 13.98 -3.29 15.37
CA PRO A 46 12.65 -2.73 15.53
C PRO A 46 12.51 -2.35 16.99
N LYS A 47 12.42 -1.05 17.29
CA LYS A 47 12.03 -0.63 18.63
C LYS A 47 10.71 -1.35 18.86
N GLU A 48 10.65 -2.23 19.86
CA GLU A 48 9.40 -2.82 20.31
C GLU A 48 8.41 -1.67 20.41
N ILE A 49 7.44 -1.66 19.50
CA ILE A 49 6.32 -0.75 19.61
C ILE A 49 5.62 -1.27 20.85
N VAL A 50 5.84 -0.56 21.97
CA VAL A 50 5.05 -0.76 23.17
C VAL A 50 3.62 -0.51 22.73
N VAL A 51 2.86 -1.59 22.55
CA VAL A 51 1.44 -1.52 22.27
C VAL A 51 0.82 -0.98 23.55
N GLU A 52 0.78 0.34 23.69
CA GLU A 52 -0.10 1.00 24.63
C GLU A 52 -1.48 0.35 24.47
N LYS A 53 -2.10 0.00 25.60
CA LYS A 53 -3.45 -0.58 25.64
C LYS A 53 -4.34 0.18 24.66
N VAL A 54 -4.59 -0.41 23.49
CA VAL A 54 -5.58 0.12 22.56
C VAL A 54 -6.89 0.11 23.33
N ALA A 55 -7.57 1.25 23.42
CA ALA A 55 -8.84 1.29 24.11
C ALA A 55 -9.74 0.21 23.49
N ASN A 56 -10.29 -0.67 24.34
CA ASN A 56 -11.06 -1.84 23.94
C ASN A 56 -12.37 -1.37 23.30
N LEU A 57 -12.34 -1.10 21.98
CA LEU A 57 -13.56 -1.05 21.19
C LEU A 57 -14.11 -2.48 21.13
N GLU A 58 -15.32 -2.68 21.62
CA GLU A 58 -16.00 -3.96 21.47
C GLU A 58 -16.86 -3.95 20.18
N PRO A 59 -17.09 -5.11 19.53
CA PRO A 59 -17.88 -5.18 18.29
C PRO A 59 -19.29 -4.58 18.39
N GLU A 60 -19.93 -4.69 19.54
CA GLU A 60 -21.25 -4.13 19.88
C GLU A 60 -21.29 -2.60 19.83
N ASP A 61 -20.15 -1.93 20.02
CA ASP A 61 -20.09 -0.47 20.01
C ASP A 61 -20.25 0.08 18.59
N HIS A 62 -19.92 -0.70 17.55
CA HIS A 62 -19.99 -0.27 16.17
C HIS A 62 -21.29 -0.71 15.48
N PRO A 63 -21.98 0.19 14.72
CA PRO A 63 -23.28 -0.10 14.12
C PRO A 63 -23.32 -1.36 13.23
N TRP A 64 -22.19 -1.69 12.61
CA TRP A 64 -22.10 -2.80 11.66
C TRP A 64 -21.34 -4.02 12.19
N LEU A 65 -20.38 -3.88 13.10
CA LEU A 65 -19.50 -5.02 13.43
C LEU A 65 -20.25 -6.13 14.16
N SER A 66 -21.26 -5.76 14.97
CA SER A 66 -22.18 -6.68 15.65
C SER A 66 -23.14 -7.42 14.71
N GLN A 67 -23.35 -6.91 13.50
CA GLN A 67 -24.25 -7.49 12.49
C GLN A 67 -23.49 -8.33 11.46
N MET A 68 -22.16 -8.19 11.39
CA MET A 68 -21.30 -8.94 10.48
C MET A 68 -20.95 -10.31 11.05
N PRO A 69 -20.52 -11.26 10.20
CA PRO A 69 -19.86 -12.48 10.66
C PRO A 69 -18.69 -12.16 11.61
N ALA A 70 -18.49 -13.05 12.58
CA ALA A 70 -17.39 -12.95 13.52
C ALA A 70 -16.04 -12.98 12.77
N ALA A 71 -15.17 -12.02 13.06
CA ALA A 71 -13.81 -12.00 12.56
C ALA A 71 -12.90 -12.92 13.41
N PRO A 72 -11.77 -13.40 12.86
CA PRO A 72 -10.77 -14.10 13.66
C PRO A 72 -10.27 -13.20 14.79
N LYS A 73 -9.90 -13.79 15.94
CA LYS A 73 -9.38 -13.04 17.10
C LYS A 73 -8.11 -12.25 16.81
N SER A 74 -7.38 -12.63 15.76
CA SER A 74 -6.19 -11.92 15.31
C SER A 74 -6.51 -10.60 14.58
N LEU A 75 -7.76 -10.39 14.14
CA LEU A 75 -8.23 -9.13 13.57
C LEU A 75 -9.04 -8.35 14.61
N LEU A 76 -8.44 -7.32 15.19
CA LEU A 76 -9.04 -6.57 16.29
C LEU A 76 -10.20 -5.68 15.80
N PRO A 77 -11.19 -5.36 16.65
CA PRO A 77 -12.34 -4.55 16.24
C PRO A 77 -11.97 -3.20 15.62
N HIS A 78 -10.99 -2.49 16.18
CA HIS A 78 -10.53 -1.22 15.63
C HIS A 78 -9.81 -1.37 14.27
N GLU A 79 -9.12 -2.49 14.02
CA GLU A 79 -8.55 -2.80 12.71
C GLU A 79 -9.66 -3.03 11.67
N ARG A 80 -10.75 -3.72 12.06
CA ARG A 80 -11.94 -3.87 11.21
C ARG A 80 -12.57 -2.51 10.88
N VAL A 81 -12.76 -1.65 11.87
CA VAL A 81 -13.27 -0.27 11.64
C VAL A 81 -12.34 0.46 10.69
N LEU A 82 -11.03 0.34 10.84
CA LEU A 82 -10.09 1.00 9.96
C LEU A 82 -10.20 0.51 8.51
N THR A 83 -10.44 -0.79 8.28
CA THR A 83 -10.72 -1.31 6.92
C THR A 83 -11.99 -0.75 6.31
N LEU A 84 -13.02 -0.43 7.12
CA LEU A 84 -14.25 0.22 6.67
C LEU A 84 -14.00 1.69 6.31
N VAL A 85 -13.25 2.42 7.15
CA VAL A 85 -12.87 3.82 6.91
C VAL A 85 -12.18 3.95 5.56
N VAL A 86 -11.16 3.14 5.29
CA VAL A 86 -10.38 3.24 4.04
C VAL A 86 -11.18 2.81 2.81
N ALA A 87 -12.03 1.77 2.92
CA ALA A 87 -12.89 1.37 1.81
C ALA A 87 -13.96 2.42 1.51
N ASN A 88 -14.59 3.03 2.53
CA ASN A 88 -15.53 4.14 2.34
C ASN A 88 -14.84 5.36 1.72
N ALA A 89 -13.60 5.66 2.12
CA ALA A 89 -12.79 6.71 1.51
C ALA A 89 -12.49 6.41 0.04
N GLY A 90 -12.08 5.17 -0.27
CA GLY A 90 -11.89 4.68 -1.63
C GLY A 90 -13.17 4.77 -2.48
N ALA A 91 -14.34 4.52 -1.88
CA ALA A 91 -15.65 4.62 -2.52
C ALA A 91 -16.16 6.08 -2.63
N GLY A 92 -15.51 7.04 -1.97
CA GLY A 92 -15.96 8.44 -1.91
C GLY A 92 -17.17 8.67 -0.99
N LYS A 93 -17.48 7.73 -0.09
CA LYS A 93 -18.62 7.81 0.83
C LYS A 93 -18.27 8.58 2.11
N LEU A 94 -18.09 9.89 1.99
CA LEU A 94 -17.51 10.73 3.06
C LEU A 94 -18.33 10.76 4.36
N LYS A 95 -19.65 10.60 4.28
CA LYS A 95 -20.51 10.50 5.47
C LYS A 95 -20.20 9.23 6.27
N ASP A 96 -19.95 8.12 5.57
CA ASP A 96 -19.60 6.84 6.18
C ASP A 96 -18.17 6.86 6.72
N VAL A 97 -17.22 7.51 6.02
CA VAL A 97 -15.86 7.77 6.54
C VAL A 97 -15.94 8.48 7.91
N ALA A 98 -16.69 9.58 7.99
CA ALA A 98 -16.83 10.36 9.21
C ALA A 98 -17.59 9.60 10.32
N ARG A 99 -18.53 8.71 9.96
CA ARG A 99 -19.22 7.84 10.92
C ARG A 99 -18.25 6.83 11.51
N ASP A 100 -17.59 6.04 10.66
CA ASP A 100 -16.74 4.93 11.10
C ASP A 100 -15.52 5.43 11.87
N TRP A 101 -14.98 6.61 11.50
CA TRP A 101 -13.87 7.23 12.22
C TRP A 101 -14.17 7.52 13.70
N LYS A 102 -15.42 7.83 14.07
CA LYS A 102 -15.81 8.07 15.47
C LYS A 102 -15.60 6.85 16.38
N TYR A 103 -15.48 5.67 15.78
CA TYR A 103 -15.25 4.41 16.48
C TYR A 103 -13.80 3.96 16.43
N VAL A 104 -12.92 4.68 15.71
CA VAL A 104 -11.48 4.45 15.80
C VAL A 104 -11.04 4.99 17.16
N PRO A 105 -10.43 4.16 18.04
CA PRO A 105 -9.90 4.66 19.30
C PRO A 105 -8.93 5.81 19.07
N LYS A 106 -8.95 6.83 19.95
CA LYS A 106 -8.07 8.00 19.81
C LYS A 106 -6.59 7.63 19.73
N SER A 107 -6.15 6.62 20.49
CA SER A 107 -4.78 6.09 20.44
C SER A 107 -4.43 5.47 19.09
N CYS A 108 -5.42 5.07 18.28
CA CYS A 108 -5.25 4.54 16.93
C CYS A 108 -5.38 5.60 15.84
N HIS A 109 -5.73 6.86 16.15
CA HIS A 109 -5.84 7.92 15.14
C HIS A 109 -4.55 8.11 14.32
N PRO A 110 -3.32 8.07 14.89
CA PRO A 110 -2.11 8.15 14.09
C PRO A 110 -2.01 7.04 13.02
N ALA A 111 -2.30 5.79 13.41
CA ALA A 111 -2.33 4.66 12.49
C ALA A 111 -3.43 4.82 11.42
N GLY A 112 -4.59 5.34 11.83
CA GLY A 112 -5.69 5.64 10.92
C GLY A 112 -5.35 6.71 9.89
N MET A 113 -4.58 7.74 10.28
CA MET A 113 -4.10 8.78 9.37
C MET A 113 -3.11 8.23 8.34
N GLU A 114 -2.22 7.31 8.75
CA GLU A 114 -1.33 6.59 7.82
C GLU A 114 -2.12 5.71 6.83
N ALA A 115 -3.20 5.08 7.29
CA ALA A 115 -4.07 4.26 6.44
C ALA A 115 -4.90 5.10 5.44
N ILE A 116 -5.26 6.34 5.78
CA ILE A 116 -5.86 7.29 4.84
C ILE A 116 -4.79 7.85 3.90
N LEU A 117 -3.59 8.16 4.41
CA LEU A 117 -2.49 8.71 3.60
C LEU A 117 -2.18 7.78 2.43
N GLN A 118 -2.05 6.46 2.65
CA GLN A 118 -1.71 5.50 1.60
C GLN A 118 -2.73 5.42 0.45
N LEU A 119 -3.95 5.90 0.64
CA LEU A 119 -4.96 5.96 -0.41
C LEU A 119 -4.52 6.82 -1.59
N ASN A 120 -3.58 7.75 -1.42
CA ASN A 120 -3.06 8.54 -2.52
C ASN A 120 -2.47 7.66 -3.63
N CYS A 121 -1.89 6.50 -3.27
CA CYS A 121 -1.31 5.55 -4.21
C CYS A 121 -2.35 4.63 -4.88
N LEU A 122 -3.56 4.51 -4.32
CA LEU A 122 -4.59 3.57 -4.76
C LEU A 122 -5.75 4.26 -5.49
N VAL A 123 -6.15 5.42 -5.00
CA VAL A 123 -7.35 6.16 -5.45
C VAL A 123 -7.10 7.64 -5.70
N GLY A 124 -5.83 8.07 -5.59
CA GLY A 124 -5.37 9.42 -5.90
C GLY A 124 -5.61 10.45 -4.79
N PHE A 125 -4.99 11.62 -4.97
CA PHE A 125 -5.09 12.75 -4.04
C PHE A 125 -6.54 13.22 -3.79
N PRO A 126 -7.43 13.36 -4.78
CA PRO A 126 -8.76 13.93 -4.54
C PRO A 126 -9.57 13.17 -3.46
N LYS A 127 -9.62 11.84 -3.55
CA LYS A 127 -10.33 11.02 -2.55
C LYS A 127 -9.61 11.01 -1.20
N THR A 128 -8.29 11.03 -1.22
CA THR A 128 -7.46 11.08 -0.01
C THR A 128 -7.68 12.39 0.77
N ILE A 129 -7.66 13.54 0.08
CA ILE A 129 -7.93 14.87 0.66
C ILE A 129 -9.35 14.91 1.23
N ASN A 130 -10.33 14.40 0.49
CA ASN A 130 -11.72 14.37 0.96
C ASN A 130 -11.90 13.49 2.21
N ALA A 131 -11.18 12.37 2.29
CA ALA A 131 -11.19 11.51 3.48
C ALA A 131 -10.57 12.23 4.69
N PHE A 132 -9.42 12.90 4.52
CA PHE A 132 -8.83 13.72 5.59
C PHE A 132 -9.78 14.83 6.05
N ALA A 133 -10.43 15.53 5.12
CA ALA A 133 -11.41 16.55 5.45
C ALA A 133 -12.63 15.99 6.19
N ALA A 134 -13.05 14.76 5.88
CA ALA A 134 -14.16 14.09 6.55
C ALA A 134 -13.82 13.73 8.01
N VAL A 135 -12.63 13.17 8.27
CA VAL A 135 -12.21 12.81 9.64
C VAL A 135 -11.88 14.04 10.48
N GLN A 136 -11.30 15.09 9.88
CA GLN A 136 -11.02 16.35 10.58
C GLN A 136 -12.30 16.99 11.14
N LYS A 137 -13.44 16.87 10.45
CA LYS A 137 -14.75 17.39 10.90
C LYS A 137 -15.29 16.70 12.15
N VAL A 138 -14.88 15.47 12.42
CA VAL A 138 -15.37 14.67 13.57
C VAL A 138 -14.33 14.51 14.68
N GLY A 139 -13.14 15.08 14.49
CA GLY A 139 -12.06 15.10 15.47
C GLY A 139 -10.97 14.08 15.16
N VAL A 140 -9.71 14.54 15.18
CA VAL A 140 -8.51 13.72 15.04
C VAL A 140 -7.59 14.04 16.20
N GLU A 141 -7.15 12.99 16.89
CA GLU A 141 -6.11 13.09 17.91
C GLU A 141 -4.77 13.07 17.18
N ARG A 142 -3.92 14.06 17.43
CA ARG A 142 -2.62 14.22 16.79
C ARG A 142 -1.56 13.91 17.82
N THR A 143 -0.48 13.23 17.42
CA THR A 143 0.63 12.98 18.33
C THR A 143 1.25 14.32 18.77
N PRO A 144 1.88 14.40 19.95
CA PRO A 144 2.57 15.60 20.39
C PRO A 144 3.58 16.11 19.36
N GLU A 145 4.30 15.20 18.69
CA GLU A 145 5.26 15.55 17.63
C GLU A 145 4.58 16.26 16.45
N TRP A 146 3.39 15.79 16.06
CA TRP A 146 2.62 16.44 15.00
C TRP A 146 2.16 17.85 15.41
N GLN A 147 1.75 18.03 16.67
CA GLN A 147 1.33 19.33 17.20
C GLN A 147 2.49 20.33 17.24
N GLU A 148 3.67 19.88 17.68
CA GLU A 148 4.89 20.71 17.67
C GLU A 148 5.28 21.13 16.25
N GLU A 149 5.30 20.21 15.29
CA GLU A 149 5.65 20.49 13.88
C GLU A 149 4.71 21.50 13.20
N HIS A 150 3.44 21.57 13.62
CA HIS A 150 2.40 22.39 12.96
C HIS A 150 1.96 23.60 13.79
N SER A 151 2.48 23.77 15.02
CA SER A 151 2.27 24.96 15.86
C SER A 151 3.02 26.20 15.35
N ASN A 152 4.01 26.02 14.49
CA ASN A 152 4.65 27.10 13.74
C ASN A 152 3.84 27.38 12.46
N GLU A 153 2.83 28.24 12.57
CA GLU A 153 2.05 28.81 11.46
C GLU A 153 2.95 29.60 10.48
N GLY A 154 3.79 28.90 9.72
CA GLY A 154 4.74 29.54 8.81
C GLY A 154 5.67 28.63 8.03
N ASN A 155 5.74 27.32 8.34
CA ASN A 155 6.68 26.44 7.64
C ASN A 155 6.03 25.13 7.16
N TYR A 156 5.15 25.27 6.15
CA TYR A 156 4.47 24.15 5.47
C TYR A 156 5.45 23.12 4.87
N PHE A 157 6.73 23.48 4.69
CA PHE A 157 7.79 22.64 4.17
C PHE A 157 8.66 21.97 5.25
N ALA A 158 8.45 22.26 6.54
CA ALA A 158 9.26 21.71 7.63
C ALA A 158 8.65 20.49 8.34
N VAL A 159 7.52 19.97 7.85
CA VAL A 159 6.97 18.70 8.33
C VAL A 159 8.01 17.61 8.09
N ARG A 160 8.46 16.94 9.15
CA ARG A 160 9.56 15.96 9.14
C ARG A 160 9.21 14.65 8.43
N GLY A 161 8.34 14.67 7.42
CA GLY A 161 8.24 13.60 6.43
C GLY A 161 9.47 13.54 5.52
N ASP A 162 10.14 14.69 5.38
CA ASP A 162 11.47 14.86 4.80
C ASP A 162 12.33 15.58 5.85
N ALA A 163 12.64 14.95 7.00
CA ALA A 163 13.89 15.30 7.65
C ALA A 163 14.97 14.99 6.61
N ALA A 164 15.31 15.99 5.78
CA ALA A 164 16.59 16.06 5.13
C ALA A 164 17.56 15.70 6.26
N CYS A 165 18.21 14.55 6.13
CA CYS A 165 19.32 14.18 7.00
C CYS A 165 20.11 15.48 7.16
N GLU A 166 20.26 16.01 8.38
CA GLU A 166 20.97 17.28 8.53
C GLU A 166 22.39 17.05 7.96
N GLY A 167 22.64 17.61 6.76
CA GLY A 167 23.86 17.37 5.96
C GLY A 167 23.75 16.40 4.75
N GLY A 168 22.59 15.83 4.43
CA GLY A 168 22.40 14.91 3.30
C GLY A 168 22.07 15.62 1.99
N SER A 169 22.82 15.34 0.91
CA SER A 169 22.46 15.81 -0.43
C SER A 169 21.05 15.31 -0.83
N PRO A 170 20.29 16.03 -1.69
CA PRO A 170 19.00 15.56 -2.20
C PRO A 170 19.07 14.13 -2.74
N GLY A 171 20.20 13.74 -3.36
CA GLY A 171 20.44 12.38 -3.84
C GLY A 171 20.46 11.30 -2.74
N GLY A 172 20.87 11.64 -1.52
CA GLY A 172 20.85 10.73 -0.37
C GLY A 172 19.43 10.38 0.06
N ALA A 173 18.54 11.37 0.12
CA ALA A 173 17.14 11.13 0.47
C ALA A 173 16.39 10.32 -0.61
N PHE A 174 16.73 10.49 -1.90
CA PHE A 174 16.18 9.64 -2.97
C PHE A 174 16.69 8.19 -2.86
N ALA A 175 17.96 8.00 -2.55
CA ALA A 175 18.53 6.67 -2.36
C ALA A 175 17.91 5.94 -1.16
N GLU A 176 17.73 6.62 -0.02
CA GLU A 176 17.10 6.05 1.18
C GLU A 176 15.66 5.60 0.91
N ARG A 177 14.86 6.43 0.21
CA ARG A 177 13.51 6.06 -0.21
C ARG A 177 13.48 4.88 -1.18
N GLY A 178 14.46 4.80 -2.08
CA GLY A 178 14.65 3.65 -2.95
C GLY A 178 14.84 2.37 -2.13
N CYS A 179 15.76 2.39 -1.17
CA CYS A 179 16.03 1.24 -0.29
C CYS A 179 14.80 0.82 0.52
N THR A 180 14.16 1.75 1.24
CA THR A 180 12.93 1.46 2.02
C THR A 180 11.82 0.93 1.11
N GLY A 181 11.70 1.50 -0.09
CA GLY A 181 10.71 1.05 -1.07
C GLY A 181 10.99 -0.36 -1.57
N ASP A 182 12.25 -0.68 -1.85
CA ASP A 182 12.68 -2.00 -2.27
C ASP A 182 12.47 -3.05 -1.19
N GLU A 183 12.79 -2.74 0.06
CA GLU A 183 12.56 -3.62 1.21
C GLU A 183 11.06 -3.93 1.36
N ALA A 184 10.22 -2.90 1.47
CA ALA A 184 8.78 -3.08 1.65
C ALA A 184 8.14 -3.81 0.46
N CYS A 185 8.49 -3.41 -0.77
CA CYS A 185 7.96 -4.05 -1.98
C CYS A 185 8.44 -5.50 -2.10
N SER A 186 9.69 -5.80 -1.74
CA SER A 186 10.21 -7.17 -1.74
C SER A 186 9.51 -8.04 -0.69
N MET A 187 9.23 -7.52 0.50
CA MET A 187 8.47 -8.26 1.52
C MET A 187 7.05 -8.59 1.05
N ILE A 188 6.38 -7.65 0.38
CA ILE A 188 5.02 -7.81 -0.13
C ILE A 188 4.98 -8.79 -1.30
N TYR A 189 5.83 -8.62 -2.32
CA TYR A 189 5.75 -9.45 -3.54
C TYR A 189 6.57 -10.74 -3.49
N GLY A 190 7.47 -10.89 -2.51
CA GLY A 190 8.35 -12.04 -2.36
C GLY A 190 9.10 -12.36 -3.64
N GLU A 191 9.11 -13.63 -4.04
CA GLU A 191 9.77 -14.10 -5.27
C GLU A 191 9.29 -13.39 -6.55
N LYS A 192 8.07 -12.83 -6.56
CA LYS A 192 7.51 -12.14 -7.73
C LYS A 192 8.03 -10.72 -7.88
N TYR A 193 8.74 -10.18 -6.88
CA TYR A 193 9.20 -8.79 -6.84
C TYR A 193 10.03 -8.40 -8.08
N GLN A 194 11.05 -9.18 -8.43
CA GLN A 194 11.90 -8.89 -9.60
C GLN A 194 11.10 -8.88 -10.91
N LYS A 195 10.13 -9.80 -11.02
CA LYS A 195 9.24 -9.88 -12.19
C LYS A 195 8.29 -8.69 -12.25
N LEU A 196 7.82 -8.19 -11.11
CA LEU A 196 7.01 -6.97 -11.04
C LEU A 196 7.83 -5.77 -11.52
N ARG A 197 9.03 -5.54 -10.97
CA ARG A 197 9.92 -4.44 -11.36
C ARG A 197 10.19 -4.42 -12.86
N ALA A 198 10.58 -5.58 -13.42
CA ALA A 198 10.82 -5.72 -14.86
C ALA A 198 9.58 -5.38 -15.70
N ARG A 199 8.38 -5.80 -15.26
CA ARG A 199 7.12 -5.48 -15.94
C ARG A 199 6.80 -3.99 -15.87
N MET A 200 6.97 -3.35 -14.71
CA MET A 200 6.70 -1.92 -14.56
C MET A 200 7.67 -1.10 -15.41
N ALA A 201 8.95 -1.45 -15.42
CA ALA A 201 9.96 -0.77 -16.23
C ALA A 201 9.69 -0.94 -17.74
N TYR A 202 9.22 -2.13 -18.15
CA TYR A 202 8.79 -2.38 -19.52
C TYR A 202 7.58 -1.53 -19.93
N LEU A 203 6.61 -1.33 -19.03
CA LEU A 203 5.48 -0.44 -19.29
C LEU A 203 5.93 1.02 -19.38
N HIS A 204 6.69 1.48 -18.38
CA HIS A 204 7.34 2.78 -18.39
C HIS A 204 8.43 2.86 -17.29
N PRO A 205 9.67 3.27 -17.56
CA PRO A 205 10.73 3.34 -16.54
C PRO A 205 10.39 4.22 -15.32
N LEU A 206 9.70 5.35 -15.53
CA LEU A 206 9.25 6.18 -14.40
C LEU A 206 8.13 5.53 -13.58
N LEU A 207 7.34 4.63 -14.16
CA LEU A 207 6.30 3.92 -13.41
C LEU A 207 6.93 2.98 -12.38
N ASP A 208 7.96 2.23 -12.79
CA ASP A 208 8.76 1.41 -11.88
C ASP A 208 9.40 2.25 -10.76
N ARG A 209 10.06 3.34 -11.16
CA ARG A 209 10.72 4.23 -10.21
C ARG A 209 9.76 4.88 -9.23
N PHE A 210 8.62 5.40 -9.69
CA PHE A 210 7.62 6.02 -8.82
C PHE A 210 6.94 5.00 -7.92
N MET A 211 6.68 3.79 -8.42
CA MET A 211 6.16 2.72 -7.59
C MET A 211 7.11 2.46 -6.40
N VAL A 212 8.41 2.30 -6.65
CA VAL A 212 9.37 2.02 -5.58
C VAL A 212 9.65 3.23 -4.70
N GLU A 213 10.07 4.36 -5.26
CA GLU A 213 10.52 5.51 -4.47
C GLU A 213 9.36 6.22 -3.78
N HIS A 214 8.18 6.28 -4.41
CA HIS A 214 7.04 7.01 -3.88
C HIS A 214 6.06 6.07 -3.18
N ALA A 215 5.44 5.12 -3.90
CA ALA A 215 4.39 4.31 -3.29
C ALA A 215 4.93 3.42 -2.16
N TYR A 216 6.01 2.66 -2.42
CA TYR A 216 6.61 1.82 -1.38
C TYR A 216 7.55 2.60 -0.46
N GLY A 217 8.39 3.48 -0.98
CA GLY A 217 9.44 4.16 -0.20
C GLY A 217 8.93 5.26 0.71
N ARG A 218 8.02 6.11 0.23
CA ARG A 218 7.51 7.27 1.00
C ARG A 218 6.24 6.99 1.77
N VAL A 219 5.49 5.94 1.41
CA VAL A 219 4.11 5.78 1.87
C VAL A 219 3.91 4.41 2.56
N ILE A 220 4.02 3.31 1.82
CA ILE A 220 3.72 1.96 2.37
C ILE A 220 4.83 1.49 3.32
N GLY A 221 6.10 1.74 2.99
CA GLY A 221 7.27 1.34 3.79
C GLY A 221 7.58 2.26 4.97
N ARG A 222 6.74 3.28 5.24
CA ARG A 222 6.90 4.13 6.42
C ARG A 222 6.78 3.29 7.69
N ALA A 223 7.88 3.18 8.42
CA ALA A 223 7.90 2.64 9.77
C ALA A 223 7.04 3.48 10.72
N GLY A 224 6.47 2.87 11.76
CA GLY A 224 5.70 3.58 12.78
C GLY A 224 4.43 2.85 13.20
N CYS A 225 3.36 3.61 13.41
CA CYS A 225 2.13 3.17 14.07
C CYS A 225 1.20 2.27 13.22
N LEU A 226 1.48 2.06 11.93
CA LEU A 226 0.69 1.19 11.05
C LEU A 226 1.57 0.08 10.45
N PRO A 227 1.51 -1.16 10.99
CA PRO A 227 2.30 -2.29 10.50
C PRO A 227 1.98 -2.68 9.06
N LEU A 228 2.95 -3.27 8.34
CA LEU A 228 2.77 -3.72 6.94
C LEU A 228 1.57 -4.67 6.77
N ARG A 229 1.35 -5.60 7.72
CA ARG A 229 0.15 -6.46 7.75
C ARG A 229 -1.13 -5.63 7.61
N MET A 230 -1.28 -4.59 8.43
CA MET A 230 -2.47 -3.75 8.42
C MET A 230 -2.54 -2.86 7.17
N ARG A 231 -1.39 -2.39 6.65
CA ARG A 231 -1.35 -1.65 5.38
C ARG A 231 -1.90 -2.49 4.23
N GLU A 232 -1.43 -3.72 4.08
CA GLU A 232 -1.90 -4.63 3.02
C GLU A 232 -3.37 -5.03 3.20
N LEU A 233 -3.85 -5.27 4.44
CA LEU A 233 -5.27 -5.50 4.68
C LEU A 233 -6.13 -4.28 4.30
N CYS A 234 -5.68 -3.06 4.58
CA CYS A 234 -6.33 -1.84 4.10
C CYS A 234 -6.31 -1.73 2.57
N VAL A 235 -5.20 -2.08 1.91
CA VAL A 235 -5.11 -2.12 0.43
C VAL A 235 -6.12 -3.13 -0.13
N VAL A 236 -6.21 -4.33 0.42
CA VAL A 236 -7.19 -5.35 0.03
C VAL A 236 -8.62 -4.83 0.16
N SER A 237 -8.96 -4.14 1.26
CA SER A 237 -10.29 -3.54 1.48
C SER A 237 -10.69 -2.52 0.41
N VAL A 238 -9.70 -1.77 -0.11
CA VAL A 238 -9.93 -0.73 -1.12
C VAL A 238 -9.97 -1.32 -2.53
N LEU A 239 -9.04 -2.22 -2.85
CA LEU A 239 -8.94 -2.85 -4.17
C LEU A 239 -10.06 -3.86 -4.42
N SER A 240 -10.66 -4.45 -3.36
CA SER A 240 -11.80 -5.37 -3.51
C SER A 240 -12.98 -4.73 -4.22
N GLY A 241 -13.11 -3.40 -4.13
CA GLY A 241 -14.15 -2.59 -4.75
C GLY A 241 -13.89 -2.10 -6.17
N GLN A 242 -12.74 -2.45 -6.75
CA GLN A 242 -12.24 -1.88 -8.00
C GLN A 242 -12.07 -2.95 -9.08
N ASP A 243 -12.14 -2.55 -10.35
CA ASP A 243 -11.94 -3.44 -11.49
C ASP A 243 -10.44 -3.67 -11.79
N VAL A 244 -9.72 -4.19 -10.78
CA VAL A 244 -8.26 -4.42 -10.80
C VAL A 244 -7.90 -5.79 -10.19
N PRO A 245 -8.46 -6.91 -10.68
CA PRO A 245 -8.35 -8.22 -10.04
C PRO A 245 -6.91 -8.73 -9.92
N MET A 246 -6.01 -8.37 -10.85
CA MET A 246 -4.59 -8.76 -10.77
C MET A 246 -3.86 -8.08 -9.60
N GLN A 247 -4.17 -6.81 -9.35
CA GLN A 247 -3.62 -6.03 -8.24
C GLN A 247 -4.21 -6.54 -6.93
N LEU A 248 -5.52 -6.80 -6.87
CA LEU A 248 -6.15 -7.43 -5.71
C LEU A 248 -5.49 -8.78 -5.39
N ALA A 249 -5.31 -9.66 -6.38
CA ALA A 249 -4.63 -10.95 -6.18
C ALA A 249 -3.21 -10.78 -5.62
N SER A 250 -2.48 -9.78 -6.13
CA SER A 250 -1.11 -9.51 -5.70
C SER A 250 -1.05 -9.01 -4.26
N HIS A 251 -1.98 -8.15 -3.84
CA HIS A 251 -2.05 -7.64 -2.47
C HIS A 251 -2.71 -8.62 -1.48
N VAL A 252 -3.56 -9.53 -1.94
CA VAL A 252 -3.99 -10.68 -1.11
C VAL A 252 -2.77 -11.55 -0.80
N GLN A 253 -1.95 -11.91 -1.79
CA GLN A 253 -0.70 -12.62 -1.54
C GLN A 253 0.26 -11.78 -0.69
N GLY A 254 0.31 -10.47 -0.94
CA GLY A 254 1.10 -9.50 -0.20
C GLY A 254 0.80 -9.51 1.28
N ALA A 255 -0.48 -9.41 1.63
CA ALA A 255 -0.97 -9.50 3.00
C ALA A 255 -0.49 -10.80 3.69
N LEU A 256 -0.61 -11.94 3.02
CA LEU A 256 -0.14 -13.23 3.54
C LEU A 256 1.38 -13.24 3.77
N ASN A 257 2.15 -12.70 2.82
CA ASN A 257 3.61 -12.65 2.91
C ASN A 257 4.10 -11.79 4.09
N VAL A 258 3.34 -10.76 4.48
CA VAL A 258 3.66 -9.88 5.62
C VAL A 258 2.94 -10.28 6.91
N GLY A 259 2.40 -11.50 6.97
CA GLY A 259 1.91 -12.11 8.21
C GLY A 259 0.41 -12.01 8.46
N ALA A 260 -0.39 -11.57 7.48
CA ALA A 260 -1.86 -11.71 7.59
C ALA A 260 -2.28 -13.17 7.41
N THR A 261 -3.41 -13.56 8.01
CA THR A 261 -4.00 -14.89 7.80
C THR A 261 -5.03 -14.89 6.66
N GLN A 262 -5.38 -16.07 6.14
CA GLN A 262 -6.46 -16.18 5.16
C GLN A 262 -7.80 -15.75 5.77
N GLU A 263 -8.02 -16.06 7.05
CA GLU A 263 -9.21 -15.67 7.80
C GLU A 263 -9.32 -14.14 7.95
N GLU A 264 -8.20 -13.45 8.15
CA GLU A 264 -8.15 -11.98 8.19
C GLU A 264 -8.53 -11.37 6.85
N VAL A 265 -7.95 -11.89 5.76
CA VAL A 265 -8.29 -11.43 4.40
C VAL A 265 -9.77 -11.64 4.12
N LEU A 266 -10.32 -12.82 4.44
CA LEU A 266 -11.75 -13.12 4.24
C LEU A 266 -12.64 -12.19 5.08
N ALA A 267 -12.28 -11.92 6.34
CA ALA A 267 -13.03 -11.00 7.19
C ALA A 267 -13.00 -9.56 6.66
N VAL A 268 -11.89 -9.10 6.09
CA VAL A 268 -11.79 -7.78 5.44
C VAL A 268 -12.63 -7.73 4.16
N LEU A 269 -12.61 -8.78 3.34
CA LEU A 269 -13.48 -8.86 2.17
C LEU A 269 -14.95 -8.85 2.56
N GLU A 270 -15.32 -9.54 3.63
CA GLU A 270 -16.68 -9.50 4.20
C GLU A 270 -17.08 -8.09 4.64
N ASN A 271 -16.20 -7.37 5.36
CA ASN A 271 -16.45 -5.96 5.72
C ASN A 271 -16.73 -5.11 4.46
N SER A 272 -15.97 -5.36 3.39
CA SER A 272 -16.03 -4.60 2.14
C SER A 272 -17.36 -4.79 1.38
N LYS A 273 -18.09 -5.88 1.65
CA LYS A 273 -19.43 -6.16 1.09
C LYS A 273 -20.44 -5.05 1.37
N LEU A 274 -20.42 -4.47 2.58
CA LEU A 274 -21.31 -3.34 2.93
C LEU A 274 -21.06 -2.10 2.08
N ILE A 275 -19.84 -1.97 1.56
CA ILE A 275 -19.39 -0.76 0.88
C ILE A 275 -19.52 -0.93 -0.63
N TRP A 276 -19.03 -2.05 -1.15
CA TRP A 276 -18.90 -2.30 -2.59
C TRP A 276 -20.03 -3.16 -3.17
N GLY A 277 -20.89 -3.72 -2.32
CA GLY A 277 -22.04 -4.52 -2.69
C GLY A 277 -21.72 -6.00 -2.92
N GLU A 278 -22.77 -6.81 -2.97
CA GLU A 278 -22.72 -8.28 -3.04
C GLU A 278 -21.92 -8.80 -4.25
N GLN A 279 -22.12 -8.21 -5.42
CA GLN A 279 -21.52 -8.72 -6.67
C GLN A 279 -19.99 -8.53 -6.66
N THR A 280 -19.54 -7.33 -6.29
CA THR A 280 -18.14 -6.96 -6.19
C THR A 280 -17.43 -7.81 -5.13
N TYR A 281 -18.08 -8.02 -3.99
CA TYR A 281 -17.62 -8.93 -2.94
C TYR A 281 -17.39 -10.36 -3.47
N LYS A 282 -18.36 -10.93 -4.21
CA LYS A 282 -18.22 -12.29 -4.78
C LYS A 282 -17.01 -12.39 -5.70
N GLN A 283 -16.79 -11.39 -6.55
CA GLN A 283 -15.61 -11.35 -7.43
C GLN A 283 -14.31 -11.31 -6.63
N ALA A 284 -14.25 -10.46 -5.60
CA ALA A 284 -13.07 -10.35 -4.74
C ALA A 284 -12.78 -11.66 -3.97
N ILE A 285 -13.81 -12.36 -3.50
CA ILE A 285 -13.68 -13.67 -2.85
C ILE A 285 -13.12 -14.72 -3.81
N GLU A 286 -13.60 -14.75 -5.06
CA GLU A 286 -13.04 -15.68 -6.06
C GLU A 286 -11.57 -15.38 -6.34
N VAL A 287 -11.19 -14.10 -6.46
CA VAL A 287 -9.79 -13.71 -6.56
C VAL A 287 -8.98 -14.22 -5.35
N ALA A 288 -9.44 -14.01 -4.12
CA ALA A 288 -8.74 -14.47 -2.92
C ALA A 288 -8.59 -16.00 -2.88
N LYS A 289 -9.65 -16.75 -3.21
CA LYS A 289 -9.59 -18.22 -3.32
C LYS A 289 -8.58 -18.70 -4.34
N THR A 290 -8.44 -18.02 -5.49
CA THR A 290 -7.41 -18.37 -6.47
C THR A 290 -5.99 -18.20 -5.91
N VAL A 291 -5.80 -17.28 -4.96
CA VAL A 291 -4.52 -17.09 -4.26
C VAL A 291 -4.33 -18.18 -3.21
N PHE A 292 -5.34 -18.44 -2.39
CA PHE A 292 -5.27 -19.44 -1.31
C PHE A 292 -5.03 -20.87 -1.83
N ASN A 293 -5.58 -21.19 -3.01
CA ASN A 293 -5.42 -22.49 -3.64
C ASN A 293 -4.13 -22.62 -4.45
N GLN A 294 -3.30 -21.58 -4.55
CA GLN A 294 -1.94 -21.74 -5.05
C GLN A 294 -1.17 -22.53 -3.99
N ALA A 295 -0.62 -23.68 -4.37
CA ALA A 295 0.20 -24.47 -3.46
C ALA A 295 1.29 -23.57 -2.84
N PRO A 296 1.54 -23.66 -1.52
CA PRO A 296 2.72 -23.05 -0.94
C PRO A 296 3.91 -23.61 -1.71
N LYS A 297 4.64 -22.71 -2.40
CA LYS A 297 5.82 -23.09 -3.15
C LYS A 297 7.00 -23.18 -2.21
#